data_AF-A0A133UIK0-F1
#
_entry.id   AF-A0A133UIK0-F1
#
_cell.length_a   1.000
_cell.length_b   1.000
_cell.length_c   1.000
_cell.angle_alpha   90.00
_cell.angle_beta   90.00
_cell.angle_gamma   90.00
#
_symmetry.space_group_name_H-M   'P 1'
#
loop_
_entity.id
_entity.type
_entity.pdbx_description
1 polymer ?
#
loop_
_entity_poly.entity_id
_entity_poly.type
_entity_poly.pdbx_seq_one_letter_code
_entity_poly.pdbx_strand_id
1 'polypeptide(L)'
;MRLQEDKGGAIDMSDEIDKEALREEVDRIKEAMGIQERYPDQVKSWILWGSLFGVACLLSQVIALERWPGYLYPVIWFGLMFGGGWPLQVKISREGRAYRKETGTKPSFWIPIVAVMAAAFALVTSTGPFIGDLGYYETGAYFATTILTLIGVYYVVLGNQLKAHYIRKKDRCALYIAGAWMIAVSALIPHYSILMRWMYAIYGATFVAYSLGAYYVLSAR
;
A
#
# COMPACT_ATOMS: atom_id res chain seq x y z
N MET A 1 19.62 28.72 73.97
CA MET A 1 19.32 28.80 72.52
C MET A 1 19.78 27.51 71.87
N ARG A 2 18.87 26.56 71.67
CA ARG A 2 19.10 25.34 70.86
C ARG A 2 18.31 25.55 69.56
N LEU A 3 19.03 25.50 68.44
CA LEU A 3 18.49 25.56 67.09
C LEU A 3 17.57 24.37 66.90
N GLN A 4 16.29 24.65 66.65
CA GLN A 4 15.31 23.64 66.31
C GLN A 4 15.47 23.31 64.82
N GLU A 5 15.62 22.01 64.57
CA GLU A 5 15.92 21.40 63.29
C GLU A 5 15.01 21.90 62.18
N ASP A 6 15.66 22.39 61.12
CA ASP A 6 15.12 22.50 59.78
C ASP A 6 14.64 21.11 59.36
N LYS A 7 13.34 20.87 59.48
CA LYS A 7 12.68 19.74 58.82
C LYS A 7 12.67 20.06 57.33
N GLY A 8 13.81 19.80 56.70
CA GLY A 8 13.91 19.58 55.27
C GLY A 8 12.82 18.59 54.91
N GLY A 9 11.73 19.11 54.35
CA GLY A 9 10.72 18.32 53.70
C GLY A 9 11.45 17.53 52.62
N ALA A 10 11.68 16.25 52.90
CA ALA A 10 12.07 15.30 51.88
C ALA A 10 11.04 15.46 50.77
N ILE A 11 11.45 16.07 49.66
CA ILE A 11 10.72 15.96 48.41
C ILE A 11 10.69 14.46 48.17
N ASP A 12 9.51 13.89 48.35
CA ASP A 12 9.24 12.49 48.13
C ASP A 12 9.49 12.22 46.64
N MET A 13 10.72 11.82 46.34
CA MET A 13 11.19 11.37 45.03
C MET A 13 10.49 10.07 44.57
N SER A 14 9.51 9.58 45.35
CA SER A 14 8.56 8.54 44.97
C SER A 14 7.22 9.10 44.50
N ASP A 15 7.22 10.30 43.89
CA ASP A 15 6.20 10.67 42.92
C ASP A 15 6.17 9.55 41.87
N GLU A 16 5.28 8.61 42.13
CA GLU A 16 5.26 7.27 41.57
C GLU A 16 4.98 7.49 40.10
N ILE A 17 6.04 7.42 39.27
CA ILE A 17 5.96 7.62 37.83
C ILE A 17 4.76 6.82 37.34
N ASP A 18 3.66 7.52 37.03
CA ASP A 18 2.40 6.90 36.65
C ASP A 18 2.61 6.26 35.28
N LYS A 19 2.94 4.98 35.31
CA LYS A 19 3.24 4.19 34.12
C LYS A 19 2.02 4.09 33.21
N GLU A 20 0.81 4.25 33.74
CA GLU A 20 -0.42 4.19 32.95
C GLU A 20 -0.64 5.51 32.22
N ALA A 21 -0.50 6.66 32.90
CA ALA A 21 -0.54 7.97 32.26
C ALA A 21 0.56 8.14 31.19
N LEU A 22 1.78 7.67 31.46
CA LEU A 22 2.88 7.69 30.48
C LEU A 22 2.64 6.76 29.30
N ARG A 23 2.04 5.57 29.50
CA ARG A 23 1.66 4.69 28.38
C ARG A 23 0.60 5.34 27.50
N GLU A 24 -0.40 5.97 28.11
CA GLU A 24 -1.46 6.66 27.39
C GLU A 24 -0.97 7.89 26.61
N GLU A 25 -0.02 8.64 27.18
CA GLU A 25 0.62 9.78 26.52
C GLU A 25 1.52 9.32 25.37
N VAL A 26 2.33 8.27 25.59
CA VAL A 26 3.17 7.65 24.55
C VAL A 26 2.31 7.07 23.43
N ASP A 27 1.18 6.44 23.73
CA ASP A 27 0.29 5.89 22.72
C ASP A 27 -0.44 7.00 21.94
N ARG A 28 -0.83 8.10 22.59
CA ARG A 28 -1.29 9.31 21.89
C ARG A 28 -0.23 9.88 20.95
N ILE A 29 1.02 9.96 21.38
CA ILE A 29 2.13 10.45 20.54
C ILE A 29 2.40 9.49 19.38
N LYS A 30 2.34 8.17 19.61
CA LYS A 30 2.51 7.18 18.53
C LYS A 30 1.40 7.28 17.51
N GLU A 31 0.13 7.38 17.94
CA GLU A 31 -1.02 7.50 17.04
C GLU A 31 -1.05 8.82 16.26
N ALA A 32 -0.37 9.86 16.76
CA ALA A 32 -0.17 11.12 16.05
C ALA A 32 0.85 11.02 14.89
N MET A 33 1.73 10.01 14.88
CA MET A 33 2.71 9.83 13.80
C MET A 33 2.08 9.15 12.58
N GLY A 34 2.09 9.85 11.46
CA GLY A 34 1.81 9.30 10.14
C GLY A 34 3.04 8.72 9.46
N ILE A 35 2.82 8.20 8.25
CA ILE A 35 3.84 7.66 7.36
C ILE A 35 4.85 8.73 6.98
N GLN A 36 4.41 9.97 6.77
CA GLN A 36 5.30 11.07 6.40
C GLN A 36 6.26 11.45 7.54
N GLU A 37 5.76 11.48 8.77
CA GLU A 37 6.57 11.80 9.95
C GLU A 37 7.56 10.67 10.27
N ARG A 38 7.15 9.42 10.08
CA ARG A 38 7.97 8.24 10.39
C ARG A 38 8.93 7.86 9.27
N TYR A 39 8.53 8.07 8.02
CA TYR A 39 9.29 7.72 6.83
C TYR A 39 9.22 8.89 5.82
N PRO A 40 10.07 9.92 6.03
CA PRO A 40 10.18 11.02 5.09
C PRO A 40 10.41 10.50 3.67
N ASP A 41 9.80 11.18 2.70
CA ASP A 41 9.87 10.84 1.27
C ASP A 41 9.11 9.59 0.83
N GLN A 42 8.65 8.70 1.72
CA GLN A 42 7.81 7.56 1.31
C GLN A 42 6.44 7.99 0.78
N VAL A 43 5.97 9.19 1.10
CA VAL A 43 4.76 9.72 0.48
C VAL A 43 4.96 9.95 -1.03
N LYS A 44 6.19 10.22 -1.50
CA LYS A 44 6.51 10.34 -2.95
C LYS A 44 6.29 9.02 -3.69
N SER A 45 6.33 7.88 -3.01
CA SER A 45 6.04 6.58 -3.60
C SER A 45 4.62 6.47 -4.13
N TRP A 46 3.64 7.19 -3.57
CA TRP A 46 2.28 7.25 -4.12
C TRP A 46 2.28 7.85 -5.53
N ILE A 47 3.01 8.94 -5.77
CA ILE A 47 3.12 9.54 -7.10
C ILE A 47 3.85 8.60 -8.05
N LEU A 48 4.98 8.02 -7.61
CA LEU A 48 5.78 7.12 -8.45
C LEU A 48 4.96 5.91 -8.91
N TRP A 49 4.40 5.16 -7.96
CA TRP A 49 3.64 3.94 -8.28
C TRP A 49 2.31 4.26 -8.94
N GLY A 50 1.64 5.34 -8.55
CA GLY A 50 0.43 5.84 -9.21
C GLY A 50 0.66 6.12 -10.69
N SER A 51 1.73 6.85 -11.01
CA SER A 51 2.07 7.22 -12.39
C SER A 51 2.48 6.00 -13.22
N LEU A 52 3.33 5.12 -12.68
CA LEU A 52 3.76 3.90 -13.37
C LEU A 52 2.57 2.97 -13.63
N PHE A 53 1.68 2.81 -12.65
CA PHE A 53 0.47 2.02 -12.80
C PHE A 53 -0.46 2.61 -13.87
N GLY A 54 -0.64 3.93 -13.89
CA GLY A 54 -1.40 4.64 -14.91
C GLY A 54 -0.83 4.42 -16.33
N VAL A 55 0.50 4.54 -16.49
CA VAL A 55 1.18 4.28 -17.77
C VAL A 55 1.04 2.81 -18.18
N ALA A 56 1.25 1.87 -17.26
CA ALA A 56 1.09 0.44 -17.53
C ALA A 56 -0.34 0.12 -17.98
N CYS A 57 -1.34 0.72 -17.34
CA CYS A 57 -2.74 0.60 -17.71
C CYS A 57 -3.05 1.21 -19.08
N LEU A 58 -2.51 2.39 -19.39
CA LEU A 58 -2.68 3.03 -20.69
C LEU A 58 -2.12 2.13 -21.81
N LEU A 59 -0.89 1.64 -21.65
CA LEU A 59 -0.29 0.73 -22.62
C LEU A 59 -1.04 -0.61 -22.73
N SER A 60 -1.50 -1.16 -21.60
CA SER A 60 -2.34 -2.36 -21.57
C SER A 60 -3.69 -2.13 -22.28
N GLN A 61 -4.27 -0.94 -22.18
CA GLN A 61 -5.49 -0.57 -22.88
C GLN A 61 -5.27 -0.51 -24.39
N VAL A 62 -4.13 0.03 -24.85
CA VAL A 62 -3.76 0.05 -26.28
C VAL A 62 -3.63 -1.39 -26.80
N ILE A 63 -2.90 -2.26 -26.09
CA ILE A 63 -2.79 -3.69 -26.43
C ILE A 63 -4.18 -4.32 -26.52
N ALA A 64 -5.06 -4.03 -25.57
CA ALA A 64 -6.39 -4.62 -25.52
C ALA A 64 -7.29 -4.17 -26.69
N LEU A 65 -7.17 -2.91 -27.11
CA LEU A 65 -7.94 -2.37 -28.23
C LEU A 65 -7.45 -2.91 -29.57
N GLU A 66 -6.13 -3.02 -29.75
CA GLU A 66 -5.51 -3.58 -30.96
C GLU A 66 -5.46 -5.12 -30.98
N ARG A 67 -5.92 -5.76 -29.90
CA ARG A 67 -5.90 -7.22 -29.71
C ARG A 67 -4.53 -7.86 -29.91
N TRP A 68 -3.50 -7.17 -29.45
CA TRP A 68 -2.13 -7.64 -29.56
C TRP A 68 -1.86 -8.87 -28.67
N PRO A 69 -0.76 -9.61 -28.94
CA PRO A 69 -0.44 -10.83 -28.21
C PRO A 69 -0.33 -10.61 -26.69
N GLY A 70 -0.89 -11.56 -25.93
CA GLY A 70 -1.01 -11.46 -24.47
C GLY A 70 0.33 -11.40 -23.72
N TYR A 71 1.44 -11.89 -24.31
CA TYR A 71 2.76 -11.80 -23.66
C TYR A 71 3.27 -10.35 -23.51
N LEU A 72 2.70 -9.39 -24.24
CA LEU A 72 3.07 -7.98 -24.10
C LEU A 72 2.62 -7.37 -22.77
N TYR A 73 1.52 -7.86 -22.19
CA TYR A 73 1.07 -7.42 -20.86
C TYR A 73 2.16 -7.63 -19.79
N PRO A 74 2.65 -8.87 -19.52
CA PRO A 74 3.70 -9.05 -18.52
C PRO A 74 4.97 -8.30 -18.89
N VAL A 75 5.36 -8.19 -20.16
CA VAL A 75 6.54 -7.41 -20.57
C VAL A 75 6.45 -5.96 -20.11
N ILE A 76 5.31 -5.29 -20.32
CA ILE A 76 5.09 -3.91 -19.87
C ILE A 76 5.10 -3.82 -18.35
N TRP A 77 4.37 -4.70 -17.67
CA TRP A 77 4.27 -4.66 -16.22
C TRP A 77 5.62 -4.93 -15.55
N PHE A 78 6.37 -5.94 -16.00
CA PHE A 78 7.70 -6.22 -15.48
C PHE A 78 8.70 -5.10 -15.81
N GLY A 79 8.70 -4.62 -17.05
CA GLY A 79 9.57 -3.54 -17.50
C GLY A 79 9.34 -2.24 -16.72
N LEU A 80 8.09 -1.82 -16.54
CA LEU A 80 7.77 -0.60 -15.81
C LEU A 80 7.98 -0.75 -14.30
N MET A 81 7.50 -1.82 -13.69
CA MET A 81 7.55 -1.97 -12.23
C MET A 81 8.95 -2.30 -11.72
N PHE A 82 9.65 -3.23 -12.37
CA PHE A 82 10.98 -3.68 -11.94
C PHE A 82 12.12 -2.97 -12.68
N GLY A 83 11.94 -2.64 -13.95
CA GLY A 83 12.96 -1.91 -14.72
C GLY A 83 13.01 -0.42 -14.37
N GLY A 84 11.85 0.24 -14.24
CA GLY A 84 11.76 1.68 -13.94
C GLY A 84 11.45 1.98 -12.47
N GLY A 85 10.38 1.40 -11.95
CA GLY A 85 9.84 1.72 -10.62
C GLY A 85 10.75 1.32 -9.49
N TRP A 86 11.31 0.12 -9.52
CA TRP A 86 12.16 -0.39 -8.46
C TRP A 86 13.44 0.47 -8.24
N PRO A 87 14.25 0.80 -9.27
CA PRO A 87 15.40 1.70 -9.08
C PRO A 87 15.01 3.07 -8.51
N LEU A 88 13.90 3.65 -8.98
CA LEU A 88 13.40 4.94 -8.49
C LEU A 88 12.93 4.85 -7.03
N GLN A 89 12.23 3.77 -6.65
CA GLN A 89 11.81 3.52 -5.28
C GLN A 89 13.01 3.32 -4.34
N VAL A 90 14.05 2.62 -4.79
CA VAL A 90 15.29 2.45 -4.03
C VAL A 90 15.95 3.80 -3.80
N LYS A 91 15.97 4.68 -4.81
CA LYS A 91 16.50 6.04 -4.69
C LYS A 91 15.72 6.86 -3.65
N ILE A 92 14.39 6.92 -3.75
CA ILE A 92 13.51 7.59 -2.78
C ILE A 92 13.76 7.05 -1.35
N SER A 93 13.85 5.73 -1.23
CA SER A 93 14.06 5.06 0.07
C SER A 93 15.48 5.24 0.63
N ARG A 94 16.47 5.61 -0.18
CA ARG A 94 17.83 5.91 0.29
C ARG A 94 17.94 7.35 0.77
N GLU A 95 17.29 8.28 0.09
CA GLU A 95 17.22 9.70 0.49
C GLU A 95 16.59 9.84 1.90
N GLY A 96 15.49 9.13 2.17
CA GLY A 96 14.88 9.13 3.51
C GLY A 96 15.63 8.32 4.58
N ARG A 97 16.47 7.34 4.20
CA ARG A 97 17.22 6.47 5.14
C ARG A 97 18.48 7.10 5.72
N ALA A 98 18.95 8.23 5.17
CA ALA A 98 20.09 8.95 5.73
C ALA A 98 19.86 9.38 7.21
N TYR A 99 18.63 9.32 7.70
CA TYR A 99 18.25 9.80 9.03
C TYR A 99 18.00 8.71 10.10
N ARG A 100 18.02 7.40 9.79
CA ARG A 100 17.78 6.38 10.84
C ARG A 100 18.32 4.98 10.51
N LYS A 101 19.21 4.46 11.37
CA LYS A 101 19.61 3.04 11.39
C LYS A 101 18.52 2.25 12.12
N GLU A 102 17.72 1.49 11.39
CA GLU A 102 16.61 0.73 11.98
C GLU A 102 17.13 -0.47 12.77
N THR A 103 16.77 -0.57 14.05
CA THR A 103 17.05 -1.70 14.93
C THR A 103 15.76 -2.48 15.22
N GLY A 104 15.66 -3.73 14.74
CA GLY A 104 14.54 -4.64 15.00
C GLY A 104 14.16 -5.55 13.83
N THR A 105 13.50 -6.68 14.11
CA THR A 105 12.92 -7.63 13.12
C THR A 105 11.60 -7.08 12.58
N LYS A 106 11.66 -6.20 11.58
CA LYS A 106 10.44 -5.72 10.91
C LYS A 106 9.91 -6.76 9.91
N PRO A 107 8.58 -6.87 9.74
CA PRO A 107 8.00 -7.68 8.67
C PRO A 107 8.55 -7.27 7.31
N SER A 108 8.95 -8.25 6.50
CA SER A 108 9.40 -7.98 5.13
C SER A 108 8.22 -7.52 4.29
N PHE A 109 8.35 -6.36 3.65
CA PHE A 109 7.38 -5.86 2.66
C PHE A 109 7.26 -6.78 1.43
N TRP A 110 8.34 -7.48 1.10
CA TRP A 110 8.41 -8.31 -0.12
C TRP A 110 7.72 -9.66 0.02
N ILE A 111 7.74 -10.26 1.21
CA ILE A 111 7.14 -11.58 1.42
C ILE A 111 5.64 -11.57 1.08
N PRO A 112 4.82 -10.62 1.58
CA PRO A 112 3.43 -10.51 1.16
C PRO A 112 3.24 -10.32 -0.34
N ILE A 113 4.04 -9.47 -1.00
CA ILE A 113 3.91 -9.23 -2.44
C ILE A 113 4.16 -10.52 -3.24
N VAL A 114 5.25 -11.22 -2.92
CA VAL A 114 5.57 -12.49 -3.57
C VAL A 114 4.48 -13.53 -3.30
N ALA A 115 3.97 -13.60 -2.06
CA ALA A 115 2.89 -14.51 -1.69
C ALA A 115 1.60 -14.21 -2.47
N VAL A 116 1.24 -12.94 -2.65
CA VAL A 116 0.06 -12.49 -3.42
C VAL A 116 0.22 -12.85 -4.89
N MET A 117 1.40 -12.63 -5.48
CA MET A 117 1.66 -13.00 -6.88
C MET A 117 1.66 -14.52 -7.07
N ALA A 118 2.23 -15.28 -6.12
CA ALA A 118 2.19 -16.74 -6.14
C ALA A 118 0.76 -17.27 -6.01
N ALA A 119 -0.06 -16.67 -5.15
CA ALA A 119 -1.47 -17.00 -5.02
C ALA A 119 -2.24 -16.69 -6.32
N ALA A 120 -1.98 -15.54 -6.96
CA ALA A 120 -2.59 -15.20 -8.25
C ALA A 120 -2.25 -16.23 -9.32
N PHE A 121 -0.97 -16.61 -9.42
CA PHE A 121 -0.52 -17.65 -10.35
C PHE A 121 -1.19 -19.00 -10.06
N ALA A 122 -1.24 -19.41 -8.79
CA ALA A 122 -1.89 -20.65 -8.39
C ALA A 122 -3.40 -20.66 -8.72
N LEU A 123 -4.11 -19.55 -8.47
CA LEU A 123 -5.52 -19.42 -8.83
C LEU A 123 -5.72 -19.51 -10.34
N VAL A 124 -4.95 -18.76 -11.13
CA VAL A 124 -5.12 -18.75 -12.58
C VAL A 124 -4.85 -20.14 -13.18
N THR A 125 -3.77 -20.79 -12.76
CA THR A 125 -3.38 -22.11 -13.27
C THR A 125 -4.33 -23.22 -12.84
N SER A 126 -4.87 -23.14 -11.62
CA SER A 126 -5.82 -24.14 -11.10
C SER A 126 -7.24 -23.97 -11.64
N THR A 127 -7.69 -22.74 -11.93
CA THR A 127 -9.04 -22.49 -12.44
C THR A 127 -9.14 -22.53 -13.97
N GLY A 128 -8.02 -22.40 -14.68
CA GLY A 128 -7.93 -22.50 -16.14
C GLY A 128 -8.65 -23.72 -16.77
N PRO A 129 -8.51 -24.95 -16.25
CA PRO A 129 -9.21 -26.12 -16.79
C PRO A 129 -10.74 -26.09 -16.66
N PHE A 130 -11.29 -25.24 -15.79
CA PHE A 130 -12.73 -25.22 -15.48
C PHE A 130 -13.50 -24.09 -16.19
N ILE A 131 -12.81 -23.08 -16.72
CA ILE A 131 -13.42 -21.84 -17.25
C ILE A 131 -13.72 -21.87 -18.76
N GLY A 132 -13.38 -22.96 -19.45
CA GLY A 132 -13.62 -23.12 -20.89
C GLY A 132 -12.82 -22.15 -21.76
N ASP A 133 -13.14 -22.11 -23.05
CA ASP A 133 -12.50 -21.21 -24.00
C ASP A 133 -13.04 -19.78 -23.83
N LEU A 134 -12.21 -18.92 -23.24
CA LEU A 134 -12.53 -17.51 -23.06
C LEU A 134 -12.16 -16.70 -24.32
N GLY A 135 -12.99 -15.71 -24.64
CA GLY A 135 -12.64 -14.70 -25.63
C GLY A 135 -11.47 -13.82 -25.16
N TYR A 136 -11.01 -12.94 -26.05
CA TYR A 136 -9.83 -12.10 -25.78
C TYR A 136 -10.01 -11.19 -24.56
N TYR A 137 -11.15 -10.50 -24.46
CA TYR A 137 -11.41 -9.57 -23.35
C TYR A 137 -11.72 -10.31 -22.06
N GLU A 138 -12.39 -11.45 -22.14
CA GLU A 138 -12.72 -12.31 -21.02
C GLU A 138 -11.45 -12.92 -20.42
N THR A 139 -10.52 -13.37 -21.26
CA THR A 139 -9.20 -13.83 -20.85
C THR A 139 -8.46 -12.71 -20.12
N GLY A 140 -8.35 -11.53 -20.74
CA GLY A 140 -7.69 -10.38 -20.12
C GLY A 140 -8.33 -9.98 -18.79
N ALA A 141 -9.65 -10.00 -18.71
CA ALA A 141 -10.42 -9.67 -17.51
C ALA A 141 -10.16 -10.69 -16.41
N TYR A 142 -10.21 -11.98 -16.72
CA TYR A 142 -9.93 -13.05 -15.77
C TYR A 142 -8.54 -12.91 -15.12
N PHE A 143 -7.49 -12.67 -15.91
CA PHE A 143 -6.15 -12.42 -15.37
C PHE A 143 -6.08 -11.14 -14.54
N ALA A 144 -6.55 -10.01 -15.09
CA ALA A 144 -6.42 -8.70 -14.47
C ALA A 144 -7.22 -8.59 -13.16
N THR A 145 -8.49 -9.04 -13.14
CA THR A 145 -9.33 -8.98 -11.94
C THR A 145 -8.83 -9.92 -10.85
N THR A 146 -8.29 -11.10 -11.20
CA THR A 146 -7.67 -12.01 -10.22
C THR A 146 -6.48 -11.35 -9.52
N ILE A 147 -5.56 -10.79 -10.31
CA ILE A 147 -4.38 -10.10 -9.77
C ILE A 147 -4.77 -8.89 -8.93
N LEU A 148 -5.66 -8.03 -9.44
CA LEU A 148 -6.06 -6.80 -8.75
C LEU A 148 -6.92 -7.04 -7.52
N THR A 149 -7.73 -8.10 -7.49
CA THR A 149 -8.43 -8.53 -6.27
C THR A 149 -7.43 -8.89 -5.18
N LEU A 150 -6.42 -9.71 -5.50
CA LEU A 150 -5.42 -10.13 -4.53
C LEU A 150 -4.52 -8.98 -4.08
N ILE A 151 -4.16 -8.06 -4.98
CA ILE A 151 -3.49 -6.81 -4.61
C ILE A 151 -4.40 -5.99 -3.68
N GLY A 152 -5.69 -5.89 -3.98
CA GLY A 152 -6.65 -5.19 -3.11
C GLY A 152 -6.70 -5.78 -1.70
N VAL A 153 -6.73 -7.11 -1.58
CA VAL A 153 -6.64 -7.82 -0.29
C VAL A 153 -5.33 -7.47 0.42
N TYR A 154 -4.21 -7.46 -0.31
CA TYR A 154 -2.92 -7.06 0.24
C TYR A 154 -2.92 -5.63 0.81
N TYR A 155 -3.54 -4.67 0.12
CA TYR A 155 -3.70 -3.30 0.62
C TYR A 155 -4.48 -3.27 1.95
N VAL A 156 -5.58 -4.04 2.07
CA VAL A 156 -6.34 -4.15 3.33
C VAL A 156 -5.48 -4.75 4.45
N VAL A 157 -4.76 -5.83 4.15
CA VAL A 157 -3.86 -6.48 5.12
C VAL A 157 -2.76 -5.52 5.56
N LEU A 158 -2.15 -4.78 4.62
CA LEU A 158 -1.11 -3.79 4.91
C LEU A 158 -1.65 -2.67 5.81
N GLY A 159 -2.85 -2.14 5.51
CA GLY A 159 -3.52 -1.15 6.36
C GLY A 159 -3.74 -1.66 7.78
N ASN A 160 -4.10 -2.95 7.93
CA ASN A 160 -4.23 -3.59 9.23
C ASN A 160 -2.88 -3.81 9.94
N GLN A 161 -1.82 -4.17 9.21
CA GLN A 161 -0.47 -4.28 9.78
C GLN A 161 0.04 -2.94 10.31
N LEU A 162 -0.27 -1.84 9.62
CA LEU A 162 0.08 -0.49 10.10
C LEU A 162 -0.61 -0.15 11.44
N LYS A 163 -1.73 -0.79 11.79
CA LYS A 163 -2.36 -0.66 13.12
C LYS A 163 -1.44 -1.21 14.22
N ALA A 164 -0.78 -2.33 13.99
CA ALA A 164 0.19 -2.91 14.94
C ALA A 164 1.44 -2.03 15.12
N HIS A 165 1.72 -1.15 14.16
CA HIS A 165 2.80 -0.16 14.24
C HIS A 165 2.36 1.21 14.74
N TYR A 166 1.12 1.35 15.24
CA TYR A 166 0.56 2.60 15.76
C TYR A 166 0.58 3.75 14.75
N ILE A 167 0.40 3.47 13.46
CA ILE A 167 0.31 4.53 12.44
C ILE A 167 -1.06 5.21 12.51
N ARG A 168 -1.08 6.53 12.25
CA ARG A 168 -2.29 7.36 12.19
C ARG A 168 -3.43 6.72 11.37
N LYS A 169 -4.68 6.88 11.84
CA LYS A 169 -5.88 6.30 11.21
C LYS A 169 -6.08 6.76 9.76
N LYS A 170 -5.81 8.03 9.45
CA LYS A 170 -5.96 8.60 8.10
C LYS A 170 -5.11 7.84 7.06
N ASP A 171 -3.89 7.51 7.44
CA ASP A 171 -2.92 6.83 6.59
C ASP A 171 -3.31 5.36 6.33
N ARG A 172 -3.87 4.70 7.34
CA ARG A 172 -4.47 3.37 7.20
C ARG A 172 -5.71 3.39 6.31
N CYS A 173 -6.52 4.44 6.41
CA CYS A 173 -7.75 4.60 5.63
C CYS A 173 -7.46 4.65 4.12
N ALA A 174 -6.38 5.31 3.70
CA ALA A 174 -5.95 5.31 2.31
C ALA A 174 -5.78 3.88 1.78
N LEU A 175 -5.08 3.02 2.53
CA LEU A 175 -4.87 1.61 2.16
C LEU A 175 -6.19 0.80 2.15
N TYR A 176 -7.08 1.02 3.12
CA TYR A 176 -8.39 0.34 3.11
C TYR A 176 -9.25 0.76 1.92
N ILE A 177 -9.29 2.05 1.60
CA ILE A 177 -9.99 2.57 0.43
C ILE A 177 -9.42 1.93 -0.83
N ALA A 178 -8.09 1.92 -0.97
CA ALA A 178 -7.40 1.29 -2.10
C ALA A 178 -7.85 -0.17 -2.30
N GLY A 179 -7.77 -0.95 -1.22
CA GLY A 179 -8.11 -2.36 -1.27
C GLY A 179 -9.58 -2.61 -1.57
N ALA A 180 -10.48 -1.89 -0.89
CA ALA A 180 -11.92 -2.05 -1.06
C ALA A 180 -12.38 -1.72 -2.48
N TRP A 181 -11.88 -0.63 -3.08
CA TRP A 181 -12.30 -0.27 -4.43
C TRP A 181 -11.76 -1.25 -5.47
N MET A 182 -10.51 -1.73 -5.33
CA MET A 182 -9.94 -2.72 -6.26
C MET A 182 -10.74 -4.01 -6.26
N ILE A 183 -11.13 -4.49 -5.08
CA ILE A 183 -11.96 -5.69 -4.93
C ILE A 183 -13.34 -5.45 -5.55
N ALA A 184 -13.99 -4.32 -5.23
CA ALA A 184 -15.33 -4.00 -5.74
C ALA A 184 -15.35 -3.88 -7.27
N VAL A 185 -14.39 -3.15 -7.87
CA VAL A 185 -14.30 -3.00 -9.33
C VAL A 185 -13.97 -4.34 -9.99
N SER A 186 -13.09 -5.14 -9.40
CA SER A 186 -12.76 -6.48 -9.91
C SER A 186 -13.97 -7.40 -9.94
N ALA A 187 -14.82 -7.33 -8.91
CA ALA A 187 -16.05 -8.11 -8.85
C ALA A 187 -17.09 -7.65 -9.88
N LEU A 188 -17.12 -6.36 -10.23
CA LEU A 188 -18.09 -5.82 -11.19
C LEU A 188 -17.72 -6.08 -12.65
N ILE A 189 -16.42 -6.09 -12.99
CA ILE A 189 -15.96 -6.19 -14.39
C ILE A 189 -16.59 -7.35 -15.17
N PRO A 190 -16.62 -8.61 -14.66
CA PRO A 190 -17.16 -9.74 -15.41
C PRO A 190 -18.64 -9.62 -15.79
N HIS A 191 -19.39 -8.76 -15.10
CA HIS A 191 -20.84 -8.59 -15.33
C HIS A 191 -21.17 -7.58 -16.43
N TYR A 192 -20.20 -6.74 -16.85
CA TYR A 192 -20.46 -5.66 -17.79
C TYR A 192 -19.41 -5.64 -18.90
N SER A 193 -19.84 -5.89 -20.13
CA SER A 193 -18.97 -5.91 -21.32
C SER A 193 -18.21 -4.60 -21.53
N ILE A 194 -18.83 -3.46 -21.20
CA ILE A 194 -18.17 -2.15 -21.26
C ILE A 194 -17.01 -2.06 -20.27
N LEU A 195 -17.15 -2.62 -19.06
CA LEU A 195 -16.09 -2.64 -18.06
C LEU A 195 -14.97 -3.57 -18.49
N MET A 196 -15.27 -4.75 -19.04
CA MET A 196 -14.23 -5.66 -19.58
C MET A 196 -13.42 -4.99 -20.69
N ARG A 197 -14.09 -4.30 -21.62
CA ARG A 197 -13.42 -3.62 -22.74
C ARG A 197 -12.51 -2.48 -22.29
N TRP A 198 -12.90 -1.74 -21.26
CA TRP A 198 -12.20 -0.54 -20.78
C TRP A 198 -11.52 -0.71 -19.42
N MET A 199 -11.37 -1.94 -18.92
CA MET A 199 -10.92 -2.20 -17.55
C MET A 199 -9.58 -1.54 -17.24
N TYR A 200 -8.62 -1.58 -18.17
CA TYR A 200 -7.29 -1.02 -17.93
C TYR A 200 -7.38 0.50 -17.83
N ALA A 201 -8.14 1.17 -18.70
CA ALA A 201 -8.38 2.61 -18.59
C ALA A 201 -9.07 2.98 -17.26
N ILE A 202 -10.08 2.21 -16.85
CA ILE A 202 -10.80 2.43 -15.60
C ILE A 202 -9.84 2.29 -14.41
N TYR A 203 -9.11 1.18 -14.30
CA TYR A 203 -8.12 0.95 -13.25
C TYR A 203 -7.02 2.01 -13.23
N GLY A 204 -6.49 2.36 -14.41
CA GLY A 204 -5.44 3.36 -14.54
C GLY A 204 -5.90 4.73 -14.04
N ALA A 205 -7.07 5.19 -14.52
CA ALA A 205 -7.62 6.49 -14.13
C ALA A 205 -7.96 6.55 -12.64
N THR A 206 -8.65 5.53 -12.11
CA THR A 206 -9.02 5.50 -10.69
C THR A 206 -7.81 5.38 -9.79
N PHE A 207 -6.81 4.57 -10.14
CA PHE A 207 -5.60 4.40 -9.33
C PHE A 207 -4.70 5.63 -9.35
N VAL A 208 -4.59 6.34 -10.49
CA VAL A 208 -3.89 7.63 -10.57
C VAL A 208 -4.59 8.67 -9.71
N ALA A 209 -5.91 8.83 -9.85
CA ALA A 209 -6.69 9.77 -9.05
C ALA A 209 -6.57 9.47 -7.55
N TYR A 210 -6.68 8.19 -7.18
CA TYR A 210 -6.49 7.73 -5.81
C TYR A 210 -5.07 8.01 -5.30
N SER A 211 -4.03 7.71 -6.09
CA SER A 211 -2.63 7.92 -5.70
C SER A 211 -2.29 9.40 -5.51
N LEU A 212 -2.81 10.27 -6.38
CA LEU A 212 -2.70 11.71 -6.21
C LEU A 212 -3.44 12.18 -4.96
N GLY A 213 -4.68 11.74 -4.76
CA GLY A 213 -5.45 12.07 -3.56
C GLY A 213 -4.75 11.61 -2.27
N ALA A 214 -4.22 10.40 -2.25
CA ALA A 214 -3.43 9.87 -1.14
C ALA A 214 -2.17 10.72 -0.92
N TYR A 215 -1.44 11.09 -1.98
CA TYR A 215 -0.29 11.98 -1.88
C TYR A 215 -0.66 13.32 -1.22
N TYR A 216 -1.71 14.00 -1.69
CA TYR A 216 -2.14 15.29 -1.14
C TYR A 216 -2.58 15.18 0.31
N VAL A 217 -3.39 14.16 0.65
CA VAL A 217 -3.89 13.95 2.02
C VAL A 217 -2.76 13.59 2.99
N LEU A 218 -1.78 12.81 2.55
CA LEU A 218 -0.67 12.34 3.41
C LEU A 218 0.50 13.33 3.47
N SER A 219 0.60 14.25 2.52
CA SER A 219 1.58 15.35 2.56
C SER A 219 1.07 16.60 3.29
N ALA A 220 -0.25 16.74 3.44
CA ALA A 220 -0.86 17.78 4.27
C ALA A 220 -0.52 17.57 5.75
N ARG A 221 0.15 18.56 6.35
CA ARG A 221 0.54 18.60 7.77
C ARG A 221 -0.66 18.82 8.67
#